data_AF-A0A553CKB5-F1
#
_entry.id   AF-A0A553CKB5-F1
#
_cell.length_a   1.000
_cell.length_b   1.000
_cell.length_c   1.000
_cell.angle_alpha   90.00
_cell.angle_beta   90.00
_cell.angle_gamma   90.00
#
_symmetry.space_group_name_H-M   'P 1'
#
loop_
_entity.id
_entity.type
_entity.pdbx_description
1 polymer ?
#
loop_
_entity_poly.entity_id
_entity_poly.type
_entity_poly.pdbx_seq_one_letter_code
_entity_poly.pdbx_strand_id
1 'polypeptide(L)'
;MELTVCYGLDSIFYMMKKLKGKGIEWLIMADEDVLFVNTKSIFSIIEEMKLNDYMISGVRDGGVIQNRHKSPYVINTFFSIINFKELELIWNKQEVLKNHYILEDEFDDDLKSLSGNYETASLYELYYCFYFWLRRKGKRILFLNASTPFLEDGLTTLVNDTNGGVLLYHTWYARTYGISKTHTDRINKIFELLNFENTIESRPIVFKHKTFFIIKSARKLYKRIQMRIQVIRNQKLKKFRINMINK
;
A
#
# COMPACT_ATOMS: atom_id res chain seq x y z
N MET A 1 -18.72 10.88 -13.63
CA MET A 1 -18.85 10.87 -12.16
C MET A 1 -17.46 10.57 -11.60
N GLU A 2 -16.67 11.59 -11.23
CA GLU A 2 -15.31 11.38 -10.70
C GLU A 2 -15.39 10.86 -9.26
N LEU A 3 -15.33 9.54 -9.09
CA LEU A 3 -14.98 8.94 -7.81
C LEU A 3 -13.54 9.35 -7.48
N THR A 4 -13.37 10.35 -6.63
CA THR A 4 -12.04 10.70 -6.13
C THR A 4 -11.60 9.61 -5.14
N VAL A 5 -10.78 8.68 -5.62
CA VAL A 5 -10.24 7.59 -4.80
C VAL A 5 -9.18 8.15 -3.86
N CYS A 6 -9.34 7.89 -2.55
CA CYS A 6 -8.31 8.15 -1.56
C CYS A 6 -7.28 7.03 -1.65
N TYR A 7 -5.99 7.33 -1.80
CA TYR A 7 -4.96 6.32 -2.04
C TYR A 7 -3.68 6.59 -1.24
N GLY A 8 -2.88 5.54 -1.04
CA GLY A 8 -1.60 5.59 -0.34
C GLY A 8 -1.73 6.13 1.09
N LEU A 9 -0.86 7.07 1.47
CA LEU A 9 -0.82 7.55 2.85
C LEU A 9 -2.10 8.29 3.28
N ASP A 10 -2.78 8.97 2.34
CA ASP A 10 -4.05 9.64 2.64
C ASP A 10 -5.15 8.62 3.02
N SER A 11 -5.15 7.41 2.44
CA SER A 11 -6.14 6.37 2.77
C SER A 11 -5.93 5.84 4.19
N ILE A 12 -4.68 5.61 4.60
CA ILE A 12 -4.32 5.22 5.97
C ILE A 12 -4.79 6.28 6.99
N PHE A 13 -4.54 7.56 6.71
CA PHE A 13 -5.01 8.63 7.60
C PHE A 13 -6.53 8.75 7.65
N TYR A 14 -7.20 8.55 6.52
CA TYR A 14 -8.65 8.58 6.47
C TYR A 14 -9.28 7.39 7.21
N MET A 15 -8.72 6.19 7.03
CA MET A 15 -9.06 4.98 7.77
C MET A 15 -8.97 5.22 9.27
N MET A 16 -7.83 5.68 9.78
CA MET A 16 -7.67 5.97 11.21
C MET A 16 -8.65 7.04 11.70
N LYS A 17 -8.93 8.08 10.90
CA LYS A 17 -9.92 9.11 11.24
C LYS A 17 -11.35 8.54 11.36
N LYS A 18 -11.71 7.53 10.58
CA LYS A 18 -13.07 7.00 10.48
C LYS A 18 -13.33 5.82 11.40
N LEU A 19 -12.34 4.95 11.54
CA LEU A 19 -12.47 3.66 12.18
C LEU A 19 -11.96 3.66 13.62
N LYS A 20 -11.06 4.59 14.00
CA LYS A 20 -10.53 4.64 15.37
C LYS A 20 -11.65 4.77 16.39
N GLY A 21 -11.64 3.92 17.42
CA GLY A 21 -12.62 3.92 18.51
C GLY A 21 -13.96 3.28 18.13
N LYS A 22 -14.01 2.52 17.03
CA LYS A 22 -15.20 1.76 16.62
C LYS A 22 -15.23 0.33 17.16
N GLY A 23 -14.24 -0.06 17.98
CA GLY A 23 -14.15 -1.41 18.54
C GLY A 23 -13.79 -2.47 17.50
N ILE A 24 -13.10 -2.08 16.41
CA ILE A 24 -12.65 -3.01 15.37
C ILE A 24 -11.36 -3.68 15.87
N GLU A 25 -11.37 -5.00 15.95
CA GLU A 25 -10.19 -5.76 16.38
C GLU A 25 -9.21 -5.97 15.22
N TRP A 26 -9.71 -6.56 14.14
CA TRP A 26 -8.96 -6.86 12.93
C TRP A 26 -9.57 -6.10 11.75
N LEU A 27 -8.71 -5.51 10.92
CA LEU A 27 -9.12 -4.79 9.73
C LEU A 27 -8.48 -5.43 8.50
N ILE A 28 -9.32 -5.84 7.55
CA ILE A 28 -8.90 -6.32 6.24
C ILE A 28 -9.04 -5.13 5.29
N MET A 29 -7.93 -4.76 4.64
CA MET A 29 -7.90 -3.77 3.58
C MET A 29 -7.67 -4.49 2.25
N ALA A 30 -8.45 -4.14 1.24
CA ALA A 30 -8.29 -4.64 -0.12
C ALA A 30 -8.65 -3.54 -1.13
N ASP A 31 -7.92 -3.48 -2.24
CA ASP A 31 -8.29 -2.65 -3.39
C ASP A 31 -9.52 -3.22 -4.11
N GLU A 32 -10.17 -2.40 -4.95
CA GLU A 32 -11.41 -2.78 -5.63
C GLU A 32 -11.28 -3.96 -6.60
N ASP A 33 -10.05 -4.29 -6.99
CA ASP A 33 -9.68 -5.30 -7.97
C ASP A 33 -8.95 -6.50 -7.37
N VAL A 34 -9.18 -6.72 -6.08
CA VAL A 34 -8.87 -7.95 -5.36
C VAL A 34 -10.08 -8.90 -5.41
N LEU A 35 -9.82 -10.13 -5.83
CA LEU A 35 -10.79 -11.19 -5.98
C LEU A 35 -10.42 -12.37 -5.07
N PHE A 36 -11.19 -12.59 -4.02
CA PHE A 36 -10.93 -13.67 -3.06
C PHE A 36 -11.38 -15.03 -3.61
N VAL A 37 -10.52 -16.04 -3.43
CA VAL A 37 -10.83 -17.45 -3.73
C VAL A 37 -11.31 -18.16 -2.47
N ASN A 38 -10.60 -17.97 -1.36
CA ASN A 38 -10.93 -18.60 -0.08
C ASN A 38 -10.91 -17.57 1.05
N THR A 39 -12.08 -16.99 1.36
CA THR A 39 -12.23 -16.00 2.44
C THR A 39 -12.03 -16.62 3.83
N LYS A 40 -12.22 -17.94 3.99
CA LYS A 40 -11.99 -18.61 5.28
C LYS A 40 -10.51 -18.61 5.69
N SER A 41 -9.60 -18.63 4.71
CA SER A 41 -8.15 -18.57 4.97
C SER A 41 -7.71 -17.28 5.66
N ILE A 42 -8.49 -16.19 5.57
CA ILE A 42 -8.22 -14.95 6.31
C ILE A 42 -8.17 -15.20 7.82
N PHE A 43 -9.09 -16.02 8.35
CA PHE A 43 -9.11 -16.33 9.78
C PHE A 43 -7.90 -17.14 10.20
N SER A 44 -7.43 -18.09 9.37
CA SER A 44 -6.19 -18.82 9.64
C SER A 44 -4.97 -17.90 9.68
N ILE A 45 -4.90 -16.92 8.77
CA ILE A 45 -3.84 -15.90 8.79
C ILE A 45 -3.92 -15.07 10.08
N ILE A 46 -5.12 -14.65 10.50
CA ILE A 46 -5.30 -13.92 11.77
C ILE A 46 -4.83 -14.73 12.97
N GLU A 47 -5.14 -16.03 13.02
CA GLU A 47 -4.68 -16.89 14.12
C GLU A 47 -3.15 -17.03 14.12
N GLU A 48 -2.52 -17.17 12.96
CA GLU A 48 -1.06 -17.15 12.87
C GLU A 48 -0.46 -15.81 13.30
N MET A 49 -1.12 -14.70 12.93
CA MET A 49 -0.72 -13.36 13.37
C MET A 49 -0.79 -13.21 14.89
N LYS A 50 -1.84 -13.73 15.53
CA LYS A 50 -1.96 -13.75 17.00
C LYS A 50 -0.87 -14.59 17.65
N LEU A 51 -0.66 -15.82 17.14
CA LEU A 51 0.30 -16.77 17.71
C LEU A 51 1.75 -16.25 17.65
N ASN A 52 2.07 -15.45 16.64
CA ASN A 52 3.43 -14.97 16.39
C ASN A 52 3.61 -13.45 16.64
N ASP A 53 2.62 -12.78 17.24
CA ASP A 53 2.64 -11.35 17.54
C ASP A 53 2.94 -10.47 16.30
N TYR A 54 2.28 -10.78 15.18
CA TYR A 54 2.34 -9.95 13.99
C TYR A 54 1.32 -8.81 14.05
N MET A 55 1.80 -7.61 13.73
CA MET A 55 0.99 -6.40 13.68
C MET A 55 0.15 -6.29 12.40
N ILE A 56 0.75 -6.73 11.30
CA ILE A 56 0.18 -6.60 9.97
C ILE A 56 0.66 -7.74 9.06
N SER A 57 -0.21 -8.18 8.16
CA SER A 57 0.08 -9.15 7.11
C SER A 57 -0.22 -8.56 5.74
N GLY A 58 0.56 -8.93 4.73
CA GLY A 58 0.38 -8.50 3.34
C GLY A 58 1.52 -8.98 2.44
N VAL A 59 1.53 -8.54 1.18
CA VAL A 59 2.55 -8.93 0.20
C VAL A 59 3.64 -7.87 0.11
N ARG A 60 4.92 -8.29 0.07
CA ARG A 60 6.06 -7.35 -0.08
C ARG A 60 5.90 -6.46 -1.32
N ASP A 61 6.30 -5.20 -1.20
CA ASP A 61 6.28 -4.26 -2.32
C ASP A 61 7.50 -4.35 -3.24
N GLY A 62 8.49 -5.16 -2.89
CA GLY A 62 9.67 -5.44 -3.69
C GLY A 62 10.09 -6.89 -3.56
N GLY A 63 10.59 -7.47 -4.65
CA GLY A 63 11.27 -8.78 -4.64
C GLY A 63 10.37 -10.00 -4.83
N VAL A 64 9.04 -9.83 -4.88
CA VAL A 64 8.09 -10.95 -5.02
C VAL A 64 7.30 -10.88 -6.34
N ILE A 65 6.71 -9.72 -6.67
CA ILE A 65 5.85 -9.56 -7.85
C ILE A 65 6.63 -8.89 -8.98
N GLN A 66 6.46 -9.36 -10.22
CA GLN A 66 7.20 -8.86 -11.38
C GLN A 66 6.99 -7.37 -11.69
N ASN A 67 5.89 -6.75 -11.28
CA ASN A 67 5.62 -5.33 -11.54
C ASN A 67 5.91 -4.43 -10.33
N ARG A 68 6.45 -4.97 -9.23
CA ARG A 68 6.76 -4.25 -7.99
C ARG A 68 8.21 -4.49 -7.58
N HIS A 69 9.05 -3.45 -7.71
CA HIS A 69 10.50 -3.54 -7.53
C HIS A 69 11.06 -2.60 -6.48
N LYS A 70 10.22 -2.15 -5.56
CA LYS A 70 10.58 -1.08 -4.63
C LYS A 70 11.05 -1.66 -3.31
N SER A 71 10.58 -1.16 -2.18
CA SER A 71 11.12 -1.59 -0.90
C SER A 71 10.69 -3.03 -0.58
N PRO A 72 11.63 -3.95 -0.28
CA PRO A 72 11.26 -5.30 0.14
C PRO A 72 10.76 -5.31 1.58
N TYR A 73 11.03 -4.27 2.38
CA TYR A 73 10.78 -4.24 3.82
C TYR A 73 9.36 -3.81 4.22
N VAL A 74 8.52 -3.53 3.24
CA VAL A 74 7.16 -3.00 3.40
C VAL A 74 6.19 -3.80 2.54
N ILE A 75 4.90 -3.67 2.83
CA ILE A 75 3.87 -4.31 2.01
C ILE A 75 3.31 -3.36 0.95
N ASN A 76 2.82 -3.92 -0.15
CA ASN A 76 1.93 -3.21 -1.05
C ASN A 76 0.54 -3.05 -0.40
N THR A 77 -0.11 -1.91 -0.63
CA THR A 77 -1.40 -1.60 -0.01
C THR A 77 -2.60 -2.30 -0.65
N PHE A 78 -2.44 -3.01 -1.78
CA PHE A 78 -3.57 -3.65 -2.46
C PHE A 78 -4.29 -4.67 -1.57
N PHE A 79 -3.58 -5.29 -0.62
CA PHE A 79 -4.15 -6.19 0.36
C PHE A 79 -3.36 -6.17 1.66
N SER A 80 -4.06 -6.06 2.79
CA SER A 80 -3.46 -6.27 4.11
C SER A 80 -4.47 -6.69 5.17
N ILE A 81 -3.98 -7.39 6.19
CA ILE A 81 -4.71 -7.70 7.42
C ILE A 81 -3.99 -7.01 8.58
N ILE A 82 -4.69 -6.19 9.34
CA ILE A 82 -4.10 -5.35 10.40
C ILE A 82 -4.73 -5.75 11.74
N ASN A 83 -3.89 -5.94 12.77
CA ASN A 83 -4.34 -5.92 14.16
C ASN A 83 -4.71 -4.46 14.52
N PHE A 84 -5.94 -4.09 14.21
CA PHE A 84 -6.41 -2.71 14.28
C PHE A 84 -6.54 -2.24 15.73
N LYS A 85 -6.93 -3.14 16.64
CA LYS A 85 -6.97 -2.88 18.09
C LYS A 85 -5.62 -2.39 18.59
N GLU A 86 -4.54 -3.08 18.24
CA GLU A 86 -3.19 -2.63 18.63
C GLU A 86 -2.77 -1.36 17.91
N LEU A 87 -3.13 -1.22 16.63
CA LEU A 87 -2.79 -0.03 15.84
C LEU A 87 -3.35 1.22 16.51
N GLU A 88 -4.60 1.17 16.96
CA GLU A 88 -5.28 2.29 17.61
C GLU A 88 -4.54 2.79 18.85
N LEU A 89 -3.96 1.88 19.64
CA LEU A 89 -3.24 2.16 20.88
C LEU A 89 -1.94 2.93 20.62
N ILE A 90 -1.20 2.52 19.59
CA ILE A 90 0.10 3.13 19.27
C ILE A 90 -0.02 4.28 18.27
N TRP A 91 -1.19 4.51 17.66
CA TRP A 91 -1.36 5.44 16.55
C TRP A 91 -0.90 6.88 16.87
N ASN A 92 0.12 7.33 16.14
CA ASN A 92 0.57 8.71 16.14
C ASN A 92 0.88 9.18 14.70
N LYS A 93 -0.03 9.98 14.14
CA LYS A 93 0.11 10.52 12.77
C LYS A 93 1.41 11.31 12.58
N GLN A 94 1.83 12.09 13.56
CA GLN A 94 3.03 12.94 13.44
C GLN A 94 4.31 12.10 13.47
N GLU A 95 4.34 11.04 14.30
CA GLU A 95 5.44 10.09 14.28
C GLU A 95 5.50 9.35 12.95
N VAL A 96 4.37 8.84 12.43
CA VAL A 96 4.31 8.18 11.11
C VAL A 96 4.94 9.07 10.03
N LEU A 97 4.58 10.35 9.97
CA LEU A 97 5.11 11.27 8.96
C LEU A 97 6.62 11.51 9.07
N LYS A 98 7.20 11.42 10.27
CA LYS A 98 8.64 11.56 10.49
C LYS A 98 9.44 10.35 10.03
N ASN A 99 8.78 9.24 9.72
CA ASN A 99 9.42 7.96 9.39
C ASN A 99 9.59 7.72 7.88
N HIS A 100 9.48 8.75 7.04
CA HIS A 100 9.74 8.65 5.60
C HIS A 100 11.25 8.75 5.28
N TYR A 101 12.00 7.80 5.84
CA TYR A 101 13.42 7.60 5.62
C TYR A 101 13.74 6.12 5.84
N ILE A 102 14.93 5.69 5.44
CA ILE A 102 15.48 4.37 5.74
C ILE A 102 16.97 4.54 6.02
N LEU A 103 17.47 3.86 7.05
CA LEU A 103 18.91 3.77 7.32
C LEU A 103 19.49 2.54 6.64
N GLU A 104 20.78 2.60 6.31
CA GLU A 104 21.49 1.44 5.79
C GLU A 104 21.45 0.30 6.82
N ASP A 105 21.16 -0.92 6.36
CA ASP A 105 21.06 -2.14 7.15
C ASP A 105 20.12 -2.06 8.38
N GLU A 106 19.11 -1.19 8.34
CA GLU A 106 18.16 -1.00 9.45
C GLU A 106 17.24 -2.21 9.70
N PHE A 107 16.91 -2.94 8.64
CA PHE A 107 16.00 -4.07 8.69
C PHE A 107 16.73 -5.35 8.31
N ASP A 108 16.57 -6.37 9.15
CA ASP A 108 17.32 -7.63 9.17
C ASP A 108 16.60 -8.79 8.48
N ASP A 109 15.63 -8.51 7.59
CA ASP A 109 14.95 -9.55 6.82
C ASP A 109 15.96 -10.39 6.03
N ASP A 110 15.78 -11.72 6.04
CA ASP A 110 16.44 -12.58 5.06
C ASP A 110 15.78 -12.39 3.69
N LEU A 111 16.50 -11.71 2.80
CA LEU A 111 16.05 -11.42 1.43
C LEU A 111 16.53 -12.47 0.41
N LYS A 112 17.30 -13.50 0.81
CA LYS A 112 17.93 -14.45 -0.12
C LYS A 112 16.92 -15.26 -0.94
N SER A 113 15.72 -15.48 -0.42
CA SER A 113 14.67 -16.23 -1.10
C SER A 113 13.84 -15.37 -2.08
N LEU A 114 14.09 -14.07 -2.16
CA LEU A 114 13.39 -13.19 -3.08
C LEU A 114 13.96 -13.33 -4.50
N SER A 115 13.14 -13.81 -5.42
CA SER A 115 13.53 -14.02 -6.82
C SER A 115 13.34 -12.77 -7.70
N GLY A 116 12.59 -11.77 -7.23
CA GLY A 116 12.32 -10.55 -7.98
C GLY A 116 13.30 -9.42 -7.69
N ASN A 117 13.28 -8.38 -8.52
CA ASN A 117 14.05 -7.16 -8.28
C ASN A 117 13.47 -6.37 -7.10
N TYR A 118 14.33 -5.69 -6.35
CA TYR A 118 13.96 -4.79 -5.27
C TYR A 118 15.01 -3.71 -5.04
N GLU A 119 14.61 -2.64 -4.34
CA GLU A 119 15.45 -1.52 -3.95
C GLU A 119 15.37 -1.37 -2.42
N THR A 120 16.40 -1.79 -1.69
CA THR A 120 16.39 -1.75 -0.21
C THR A 120 16.24 -0.33 0.32
N ALA A 121 16.93 0.65 -0.28
CA ALA A 121 16.87 2.07 0.09
C ALA A 121 15.65 2.85 -0.46
N SER A 122 14.63 2.17 -0.99
CA SER A 122 13.54 2.85 -1.70
C SER A 122 12.58 3.59 -0.76
N LEU A 123 12.35 4.88 -1.05
CA LEU A 123 11.33 5.73 -0.43
C LEU A 123 10.22 6.10 -1.43
N TYR A 124 10.04 5.29 -2.48
CA TYR A 124 9.22 5.63 -3.64
C TYR A 124 7.77 5.99 -3.27
N GLU A 125 7.12 5.16 -2.44
CA GLU A 125 5.75 5.41 -2.03
C GLU A 125 5.69 6.19 -0.72
N LEU A 126 4.84 7.22 -0.69
CA LEU A 126 4.66 8.04 0.52
C LEU A 126 4.16 7.23 1.72
N TYR A 127 3.41 6.15 1.47
CA TYR A 127 2.87 5.32 2.55
C TYR A 127 3.93 4.45 3.24
N TYR A 128 5.14 4.29 2.69
CA TYR A 128 6.18 3.49 3.33
C TYR A 128 6.53 3.96 4.73
N CYS A 129 6.38 5.26 5.00
CA CYS A 129 6.62 5.82 6.33
C CYS A 129 5.76 5.17 7.42
N PHE A 130 4.56 4.70 7.08
CA PHE A 130 3.69 3.96 7.99
C PHE A 130 4.30 2.61 8.38
N TYR A 131 4.77 1.84 7.40
CA TYR A 131 5.37 0.53 7.64
C TYR A 131 6.73 0.64 8.34
N PHE A 132 7.59 1.57 7.93
CA PHE A 132 8.85 1.81 8.62
C PHE A 132 8.63 2.27 10.07
N TRP A 133 7.64 3.12 10.32
CA TRP A 133 7.26 3.50 11.68
C TRP A 133 6.84 2.29 12.52
N LEU A 134 6.00 1.40 11.99
CA LEU A 134 5.62 0.17 12.70
C LEU A 134 6.85 -0.68 13.04
N ARG A 135 7.73 -0.91 12.06
CA ARG A 135 8.95 -1.71 12.27
C ARG A 135 9.87 -1.10 13.33
N ARG A 136 10.08 0.22 13.30
CA ARG A 136 10.85 0.96 14.33
C ARG A 136 10.20 0.96 15.70
N LYS A 137 8.89 0.72 15.80
CA LYS A 137 8.18 0.46 17.06
C LYS A 137 8.31 -0.99 17.53
N GLY A 138 9.14 -1.80 16.88
CA GLY A 138 9.34 -3.22 17.17
C GLY A 138 8.21 -4.12 16.67
N LYS A 139 7.31 -3.60 15.81
CA LYS A 139 6.18 -4.37 15.30
C LYS A 139 6.57 -5.19 14.08
N ARG A 140 6.16 -6.46 14.07
CA ARG A 140 6.49 -7.44 13.04
C ARG A 140 5.46 -7.45 11.92
N ILE A 141 5.93 -7.73 10.70
CA ILE A 141 5.11 -7.89 9.50
C ILE A 141 5.16 -9.37 9.08
N LEU A 142 3.99 -9.96 8.85
CA LEU A 142 3.87 -11.26 8.21
C LEU A 142 3.80 -11.05 6.69
N PHE A 143 4.83 -11.47 5.97
CA PHE A 143 4.84 -11.37 4.50
C PHE A 143 4.24 -12.63 3.89
N LEU A 144 3.11 -12.47 3.20
CA LEU A 144 2.46 -13.55 2.47
C LEU A 144 3.20 -13.84 1.16
N ASN A 145 3.24 -15.11 0.81
CA ASN A 145 3.78 -15.56 -0.47
C ASN A 145 2.87 -15.08 -1.61
N ALA A 146 3.49 -14.60 -2.68
CA ALA A 146 2.78 -14.21 -3.88
C ALA A 146 3.59 -14.55 -5.13
N SER A 147 2.91 -14.65 -6.26
CA SER A 147 3.51 -14.94 -7.55
C SER A 147 2.72 -14.31 -8.68
N THR A 148 3.31 -14.29 -9.87
CA THR A 148 2.63 -13.90 -11.11
C THR A 148 2.24 -15.18 -11.84
N PRO A 149 0.99 -15.67 -11.70
CA PRO A 149 0.59 -17.00 -12.21
C PRO A 149 0.58 -17.09 -13.74
N PHE A 150 0.50 -15.95 -14.44
CA PHE A 150 0.46 -15.87 -15.90
C PHE A 150 1.64 -15.04 -16.39
N LEU A 151 2.70 -15.70 -16.86
CA LEU A 151 3.92 -15.03 -17.38
C LEU A 151 3.62 -14.10 -18.56
N GLU A 152 2.62 -14.44 -19.37
CA GLU A 152 2.15 -13.63 -20.51
C GLU A 152 1.43 -12.33 -20.11
N ASP A 153 0.88 -12.27 -18.89
CA ASP A 153 0.24 -11.10 -18.33
C ASP A 153 1.28 -10.20 -17.65
N GLY A 154 2.09 -10.78 -16.75
CA GLY A 154 3.08 -10.02 -15.97
C GLY A 154 2.48 -9.12 -14.89
N LEU A 155 1.16 -8.94 -14.82
CA LEU A 155 0.49 -8.04 -13.88
C LEU A 155 -0.32 -8.79 -12.82
N THR A 156 -1.14 -9.79 -13.19
CA THR A 156 -1.95 -10.53 -12.21
C THR A 156 -1.06 -11.07 -11.10
N THR A 157 -1.48 -10.82 -9.86
CA THR A 157 -0.80 -11.30 -8.66
C THR A 157 -1.68 -12.35 -7.98
N LEU A 158 -1.15 -13.56 -7.79
CA LEU A 158 -1.74 -14.60 -6.98
C LEU A 158 -1.12 -14.51 -5.58
N VAL A 159 -1.94 -14.49 -4.53
CA VAL A 159 -1.47 -14.50 -3.14
C VAL A 159 -1.89 -15.80 -2.48
N ASN A 160 -0.95 -16.42 -1.78
CA ASN A 160 -1.19 -17.64 -1.01
C ASN A 160 -1.51 -17.31 0.44
N ASP A 161 -2.31 -18.17 1.06
CA ASP A 161 -2.39 -18.25 2.51
C ASP A 161 -1.13 -18.91 3.09
N THR A 162 -1.08 -18.99 4.42
CA THR A 162 0.09 -19.51 5.13
C THR A 162 0.25 -21.03 5.03
N ASN A 163 -0.76 -21.74 4.54
CA ASN A 163 -0.71 -23.17 4.22
C ASN A 163 -0.37 -23.43 2.74
N GLY A 164 -0.13 -22.38 1.95
CA GLY A 164 0.15 -22.48 0.52
C GLY A 164 -1.09 -22.59 -0.37
N GLY A 165 -2.30 -22.50 0.18
CA GLY A 165 -3.54 -22.45 -0.58
C GLY A 165 -3.74 -21.08 -1.24
N VAL A 166 -4.49 -21.03 -2.34
CA VAL A 166 -4.78 -19.75 -3.03
C VAL A 166 -5.75 -18.92 -2.18
N LEU A 167 -5.32 -17.75 -1.75
CA LEU A 167 -6.14 -16.81 -0.98
C LEU A 167 -6.95 -15.91 -1.91
N LEU A 168 -6.26 -15.22 -2.84
CA LEU A 168 -6.86 -14.21 -3.70
C LEU A 168 -6.02 -13.99 -4.97
N TYR A 169 -6.64 -13.33 -5.94
CA TYR A 169 -6.00 -12.71 -7.09
C TYR A 169 -6.14 -11.19 -7.00
N HIS A 170 -5.09 -10.45 -7.31
CA HIS A 170 -5.16 -9.02 -7.56
C HIS A 170 -4.90 -8.77 -9.04
N THR A 171 -5.88 -8.20 -9.73
CA THR A 171 -5.80 -8.10 -11.18
C THR A 171 -5.00 -6.90 -11.65
N TRP A 172 -4.87 -5.82 -10.88
CA TRP A 172 -4.39 -4.52 -11.37
C TRP A 172 -5.23 -3.94 -12.52
N TYR A 173 -5.24 -2.62 -12.67
CA TYR A 173 -5.84 -1.91 -13.81
C TYR A 173 -7.34 -2.18 -14.04
N ALA A 174 -8.12 -2.58 -13.02
CA ALA A 174 -9.56 -2.81 -13.21
C ALA A 174 -10.33 -1.57 -13.70
N ARG A 175 -9.82 -0.36 -13.45
CA ARG A 175 -10.38 0.88 -14.02
C ARG A 175 -10.40 0.91 -15.56
N THR A 176 -9.66 0.03 -16.22
CA THR A 176 -9.63 -0.12 -17.68
C THR A 176 -10.50 -1.27 -18.19
N TYR A 177 -11.18 -1.99 -17.30
CA TYR A 177 -12.10 -3.07 -17.65
C TYR A 177 -13.26 -2.55 -18.51
N GLY A 178 -13.54 -3.23 -19.62
CA GLY A 178 -14.50 -2.82 -20.64
C GLY A 178 -14.02 -1.67 -21.56
N ILE A 179 -12.84 -1.09 -21.31
CA ILE A 179 -12.23 -0.04 -22.13
C ILE A 179 -11.05 -0.60 -22.93
N SER A 180 -10.12 -1.28 -22.25
CA SER A 180 -8.99 -1.95 -22.88
C SER A 180 -9.32 -3.42 -23.08
N LYS A 181 -9.32 -3.88 -24.34
CA LYS A 181 -9.55 -5.30 -24.67
C LYS A 181 -8.53 -6.19 -23.96
N THR A 182 -7.24 -5.84 -24.02
CA THR A 182 -6.15 -6.60 -23.39
C THR A 182 -6.37 -6.77 -21.88
N HIS A 183 -6.71 -5.69 -21.15
CA HIS A 183 -6.93 -5.82 -19.71
C HIS A 183 -8.26 -6.51 -19.38
N THR A 184 -9.28 -6.35 -20.22
CA THR A 184 -10.58 -7.01 -20.06
C THR A 184 -10.46 -8.51 -20.20
N ASP A 185 -9.84 -9.00 -21.28
CA ASP A 185 -9.68 -10.43 -21.56
C ASP A 185 -8.90 -11.11 -20.42
N ARG A 186 -7.87 -10.43 -19.93
CA ARG A 186 -7.03 -10.88 -18.82
C ARG A 186 -7.76 -10.95 -17.47
N ILE A 187 -8.61 -9.96 -17.16
CA ILE A 187 -9.45 -9.98 -15.96
C ILE A 187 -10.52 -11.09 -16.08
N ASN A 188 -11.10 -11.27 -17.26
CA ASN A 188 -12.08 -12.33 -17.52
C ASN A 188 -11.51 -13.73 -17.27
N LYS A 189 -10.25 -13.98 -17.66
CA LYS A 189 -9.56 -15.24 -17.31
C LYS A 189 -9.57 -15.53 -15.81
N ILE A 190 -9.52 -14.50 -14.96
CA ILE A 190 -9.58 -14.67 -13.51
C ILE A 190 -11.01 -14.95 -13.05
N PHE A 191 -12.01 -14.28 -13.62
CA PHE A 191 -13.41 -14.56 -13.32
C PHE A 191 -13.80 -16.01 -13.66
N GLU A 192 -13.25 -16.58 -14.71
CA GLU A 192 -13.46 -18.00 -15.08
C GLU A 192 -12.90 -18.99 -14.04
N LEU A 193 -11.92 -18.58 -13.22
CA LEU A 193 -11.33 -19.40 -12.16
C LEU A 193 -12.10 -19.30 -10.83
N LEU A 194 -13.06 -18.37 -10.74
CA LEU A 194 -13.77 -18.06 -9.50
C LEU A 194 -15.19 -18.60 -9.54
N ASN A 195 -15.58 -19.23 -8.45
CA ASN A 195 -16.97 -19.60 -8.23
C ASN A 195 -17.64 -18.47 -7.43
N PHE A 196 -18.44 -17.66 -8.13
CA PHE A 196 -19.26 -16.66 -7.48
C PHE A 196 -20.53 -17.32 -6.93
N GLU A 197 -20.64 -17.40 -5.60
CA GLU A 197 -21.91 -17.74 -4.97
C GLU A 197 -22.85 -16.52 -5.08
N ASN A 198 -24.06 -16.74 -5.62
CA ASN A 198 -25.13 -15.73 -5.62
C ASN A 198 -25.65 -15.52 -4.19
N THR A 199 -24.89 -14.79 -3.38
CA THR A 199 -25.28 -14.40 -2.04
C THR A 199 -25.91 -13.01 -2.03
N ILE A 200 -26.83 -12.79 -1.09
CA ILE A 200 -27.45 -11.48 -0.91
C ILE A 200 -26.38 -10.53 -0.37
N GLU A 201 -25.92 -9.61 -1.22
CA GLU A 201 -24.99 -8.56 -0.81
C GLU A 201 -25.64 -7.66 0.25
N SER A 202 -25.03 -7.60 1.44
CA SER A 202 -25.34 -6.54 2.39
C SER A 202 -24.93 -5.20 1.77
N ARG A 203 -25.80 -4.17 1.84
CA ARG A 203 -25.45 -2.84 1.33
C ARG A 203 -24.21 -2.31 2.05
N PRO A 204 -23.10 -2.00 1.34
CA PRO A 204 -21.88 -1.56 1.99
C PRO A 204 -22.04 -0.18 2.61
N ILE A 205 -21.35 0.05 3.74
CA ILE A 205 -21.21 1.39 4.32
C ILE A 205 -20.18 2.16 3.50
N VAL A 206 -20.62 3.14 2.73
CA VAL A 206 -19.74 3.94 1.88
C VAL A 206 -19.28 5.21 2.59
N PHE A 207 -17.99 5.30 2.90
CA PHE A 207 -17.37 6.52 3.40
C PHE A 207 -16.87 7.41 2.25
N LYS A 208 -17.50 8.57 2.05
CA LYS A 208 -17.08 9.55 1.03
C LYS A 208 -16.27 10.69 1.65
N HIS A 209 -15.07 10.96 1.13
CA HIS A 209 -14.32 12.17 1.46
C HIS A 209 -14.61 13.30 0.46
N LYS A 210 -15.80 13.92 0.56
CA LYS A 210 -16.30 14.91 -0.41
C LYS A 210 -15.34 16.06 -0.74
N THR A 211 -14.52 16.49 0.21
CA THR A 211 -13.56 17.59 0.03
C THR A 211 -12.15 17.15 -0.35
N PHE A 212 -11.92 15.85 -0.60
CA PHE A 212 -10.57 15.31 -0.83
C PHE A 212 -9.91 15.95 -2.04
N PHE A 213 -10.64 16.04 -3.16
CA PHE A 213 -10.17 16.68 -4.39
C PHE A 213 -9.75 18.14 -4.15
N ILE A 214 -10.57 18.91 -3.43
CA ILE A 214 -10.30 20.32 -3.13
C ILE A 214 -9.04 20.46 -2.28
N ILE A 215 -8.95 19.68 -1.19
CA ILE A 215 -7.78 19.68 -0.29
C ILE A 215 -6.51 19.32 -1.06
N LYS A 216 -6.58 18.30 -1.93
CA LYS A 216 -5.45 17.84 -2.72
C LYS A 216 -4.99 18.87 -3.75
N SER A 217 -5.94 19.51 -4.44
CA SER A 217 -5.67 20.59 -5.38
C SER A 217 -5.02 21.79 -4.70
N ALA A 218 -5.53 22.21 -3.53
CA ALA A 218 -4.95 23.28 -2.73
C ALA A 218 -3.52 22.93 -2.27
N ARG A 219 -3.28 21.72 -1.75
CA ARG A 219 -1.93 21.26 -1.37
C ARG A 219 -0.96 21.26 -2.56
N LYS A 220 -1.41 20.80 -3.73
CA LYS A 220 -0.60 20.78 -4.96
C LYS A 220 -0.24 22.20 -5.40
N LEU A 221 -1.19 23.13 -5.35
CA LEU A 221 -0.94 24.54 -5.66
C LEU A 221 0.05 25.17 -4.67
N TYR A 222 -0.16 24.96 -3.37
CA TYR A 222 0.75 25.46 -2.33
C TYR A 222 2.17 24.94 -2.53
N LYS A 223 2.34 23.63 -2.77
CA LYS A 223 3.67 23.03 -3.05
C LYS A 223 4.32 23.64 -4.29
N ARG A 224 3.55 23.90 -5.36
CA ARG A 224 4.05 24.59 -6.56
C ARG A 224 4.53 26.01 -6.24
N ILE A 225 3.79 26.76 -5.43
CA ILE A 225 4.18 28.11 -5.01
C ILE A 225 5.47 28.05 -4.19
N GLN A 226 5.56 27.14 -3.21
CA GLN A 226 6.77 26.96 -2.40
C GLN A 226 7.99 26.61 -3.25
N MET A 227 7.87 25.67 -4.18
CA MET A 227 8.96 25.30 -5.09
C MET A 227 9.42 26.50 -5.93
N ARG A 228 8.49 27.32 -6.44
CA ARG A 228 8.83 28.55 -7.18
C ARG A 228 9.57 29.56 -6.30
N ILE A 229 9.11 29.78 -5.07
CA ILE A 229 9.78 30.66 -4.11
C ILE A 229 11.21 30.16 -3.82
N GLN A 230 11.38 28.85 -3.63
CA GLN A 230 12.69 28.25 -3.36
C GLN A 230 13.65 28.42 -4.55
N VAL A 231 13.17 28.23 -5.79
CA VAL A 231 13.96 28.47 -7.00
C VAL A 231 14.41 29.94 -7.07
N ILE A 232 13.51 30.89 -6.85
CA ILE A 232 13.83 32.33 -6.86
C ILE A 232 14.86 32.68 -5.76
N ARG A 233 14.70 32.13 -4.55
CA ARG A 233 15.67 32.30 -3.45
C ARG A 233 17.05 31.76 -3.82
N ASN A 234 17.11 30.57 -4.40
CA ASN A 234 18.36 29.95 -4.84
C ASN A 234 19.05 30.76 -5.96
N GLN A 235 18.28 31.30 -6.90
CA GLN A 235 18.80 32.18 -7.95
C GLN A 235 19.39 33.48 -7.38
N LYS A 236 18.70 34.12 -6.43
CA LYS A 236 19.20 35.33 -5.75
C LYS A 236 20.47 35.05 -4.95
N LEU A 237 20.52 33.94 -4.21
CA LEU A 237 21.71 33.50 -3.46
C LEU A 237 22.92 33.24 -4.38
N LYS A 238 22.69 32.60 -5.53
CA LYS A 238 23.75 32.36 -6.54
C LYS A 238 24.28 33.69 -7.12
N LYS A 239 23.41 34.64 -7.43
CA LYS A 239 23.79 35.98 -7.93
C LYS A 239 24.59 36.77 -6.88
N PHE A 240 24.20 36.69 -5.61
CA PHE A 240 24.94 37.33 -4.52
C PHE A 240 26.35 36.75 -4.33
N ARG A 241 26.50 35.41 -4.40
CA ARG A 241 27.82 34.76 -4.32
C ARG A 241 28.75 35.15 -5.47
N ILE A 242 28.24 35.23 -6.71
CA ILE A 242 29.03 35.67 -7.87
C ILE A 242 29.53 37.11 -7.67
N ASN A 243 28.69 38.00 -7.13
CA ASN A 243 29.08 39.39 -6.88
C ASN A 243 30.10 39.56 -5.74
N MET A 244 30.22 38.60 -4.81
CA MET A 244 31.25 38.62 -3.77
C MET A 244 32.58 38.03 -4.21
N ILE A 245 32.61 37.15 -5.22
CA ILE A 245 33.85 36.59 -5.77
C ILE A 245 34.53 37.58 -6.74
N ASN A 246 33.75 38.46 -7.37
CA ASN A 246 34.24 39.46 -8.33
C ASN A 246 34.61 40.81 -7.70
N LYS A 247 34.77 40.87 -6.37
CA LYS A 247 35.25 42.03 -5.60
C LYS A 247 36.51 41.64 -4.86
#